data_AF-M5UAH9-F1
#
_entry.id   AF-M5UAH9-F1
#
_cell.length_a   1.000
_cell.length_b   1.000
_cell.length_c   1.000
_cell.angle_alpha   90.00
_cell.angle_beta   90.00
_cell.angle_gamma   90.00
#
_symmetry.space_group_name_H-M   'P 1'
#
loop_
_entity.id
_entity.type
_entity.pdbx_description
1 polymer ?
#
loop_
_entity_poly.entity_id
_entity_poly.type
_entity_poly.pdbx_seq_one_letter_code
_entity_poly.pdbx_strand_id
1 'polypeptide(L)'
;MHSWRTLILPYLGEQEIFDQFDLSQRWDADVNRAARETVVDAYRCPSDTNDGATTRYFAVIVGDGIMTGDVGTKAERVVDGMDNTIVVVEGPPEKATSWAEPLDLTADEFLAFDSETELSHHVGGTHAAMADGSIIFFTRSTDKKLLSAMLTASGGEPVDTGW
;
A
#
# COMPACT_ATOMS: atom_id res chain seq x y z
N MET A 1 -10.91 -5.01 13.66
CA MET A 1 -10.51 -4.54 12.33
C MET A 1 -9.01 -4.73 12.23
N HIS A 2 -8.52 -5.35 11.16
CA HIS A 2 -7.13 -5.74 10.96
C HIS A 2 -6.61 -5.18 9.65
N SER A 3 -5.32 -4.92 9.60
CA SER A 3 -4.63 -4.49 8.38
C SER A 3 -4.67 -5.59 7.33
N TRP A 4 -4.80 -5.22 6.05
CA TRP A 4 -4.65 -6.16 4.94
C TRP A 4 -3.27 -6.83 4.96
N ARG A 5 -2.26 -6.11 5.47
CA ARG A 5 -0.90 -6.61 5.67
C ARG A 5 -0.91 -7.85 6.57
N THR A 6 -1.55 -7.78 7.74
CA THR A 6 -1.71 -8.94 8.62
C THR A 6 -2.34 -10.13 7.88
N LEU A 7 -3.36 -9.90 7.05
CA LEU A 7 -4.10 -10.97 6.35
C LEU A 7 -3.29 -11.63 5.23
N ILE A 8 -2.28 -10.97 4.67
CA ILE A 8 -1.45 -11.53 3.59
C ILE A 8 -0.17 -12.21 4.07
N LEU A 9 0.17 -12.12 5.36
CA LEU A 9 1.39 -12.74 5.93
C LEU A 9 1.62 -14.20 5.48
N PRO A 10 0.61 -15.11 5.47
CA PRO A 10 0.80 -16.48 5.00
C PRO A 10 1.31 -16.57 3.56
N TYR A 11 0.89 -15.65 2.68
CA TYR A 11 1.29 -15.62 1.28
C TYR A 11 2.68 -15.00 1.06
N LEU A 12 3.19 -14.29 2.07
CA LEU A 12 4.55 -13.76 2.13
C LEU A 12 5.55 -14.75 2.75
N GLY A 13 5.09 -15.93 3.18
CA GLY A 13 5.90 -16.91 3.89
C GLY A 13 5.96 -16.72 5.41
N GLU A 14 5.19 -15.77 5.96
CA GLU A 14 5.21 -15.37 7.37
C GLU A 14 4.12 -16.06 8.20
N GLN A 15 3.88 -17.36 7.94
CA GLN A 15 2.83 -18.13 8.62
C GLN A 15 3.00 -18.13 10.15
N GLU A 16 4.25 -18.21 10.64
CA GLU A 16 4.54 -18.24 12.07
C GLU A 16 4.16 -16.93 12.78
N ILE A 17 4.27 -15.78 12.10
CA ILE A 17 3.83 -14.48 12.62
C ILE A 17 2.31 -14.40 12.60
N PHE A 18 1.68 -14.89 11.52
CA PHE A 18 0.23 -14.92 11.39
C PHE A 18 -0.44 -15.75 12.49
N ASP A 19 0.10 -16.94 12.78
CA ASP A 19 -0.45 -17.86 13.79
C ASP A 19 -0.38 -17.29 15.22
N GLN A 20 0.51 -16.34 15.48
CA GLN A 20 0.62 -15.64 16.76
C GLN A 20 -0.39 -14.50 16.91
N PHE A 21 -1.07 -14.10 15.84
CA PHE A 21 -1.98 -12.95 15.84
C PHE A 21 -3.42 -13.39 16.18
N ASP A 22 -3.95 -12.94 17.31
CA ASP A 22 -5.36 -13.15 17.68
C ASP A 22 -6.26 -12.17 16.91
N LEU A 23 -6.84 -12.69 15.82
CA LEU A 23 -7.75 -11.95 14.96
C LEU A 23 -9.11 -11.64 15.62
N SER A 24 -9.43 -12.22 16.78
CA SER A 24 -10.64 -11.88 17.54
C SER A 24 -10.48 -10.58 18.35
N GLN A 25 -9.24 -10.15 18.59
CA GLN A 25 -8.92 -8.92 19.33
C GLN A 25 -8.55 -7.77 18.37
N ARG A 26 -8.36 -6.57 18.92
CA ARG A 26 -7.84 -5.43 18.16
C ARG A 26 -6.38 -5.66 17.79
N TRP A 27 -5.93 -5.03 16.71
CA TRP A 27 -4.54 -5.12 16.25
C TRP A 27 -3.54 -4.63 17.32
N ASP A 28 -3.93 -3.63 18.12
CA ASP A 28 -3.11 -2.97 19.16
C ASP A 28 -3.22 -3.61 20.55
N ALA A 29 -4.01 -4.69 20.69
CA ALA A 29 -4.17 -5.39 21.96
C ALA A 29 -2.85 -6.01 22.45
N ASP A 30 -2.66 -6.07 23.77
CA ASP A 30 -1.44 -6.62 24.39
C ASP A 30 -1.13 -8.06 23.93
N VAL A 31 -2.16 -8.87 23.67
CA VAL A 31 -2.01 -10.24 23.14
C VAL A 31 -1.31 -10.28 21.77
N ASN A 32 -1.50 -9.24 20.95
CA ASN A 32 -0.93 -9.12 19.61
C ASN A 32 0.41 -8.37 19.60
N ARG A 33 0.87 -7.88 20.76
CA ARG A 33 2.08 -7.06 20.86
C ARG A 33 3.32 -7.75 20.29
N ALA A 34 3.55 -9.01 20.67
CA ALA A 34 4.73 -9.76 20.22
C ALA A 34 4.74 -9.95 18.70
N ALA A 35 3.59 -10.32 18.12
CA ALA A 35 3.45 -10.48 16.67
C ALA A 35 3.68 -9.14 15.95
N ARG A 36 2.97 -8.06 16.33
CA ARG A 36 3.07 -6.75 15.63
C ARG A 36 4.41 -6.04 15.77
N GLU A 37 5.21 -6.39 16.78
CA GLU A 37 6.58 -5.87 16.98
C GLU A 37 7.64 -6.71 16.23
N THR A 38 7.23 -7.79 15.56
CA THR A 38 8.12 -8.58 14.69
C THR A 38 8.39 -7.83 13.40
N VAL A 39 9.67 -7.82 13.01
CA VAL A 39 10.12 -7.28 11.73
C VAL A 39 9.70 -8.23 10.61
N VAL A 40 9.02 -7.69 9.61
CA VAL A 40 8.63 -8.41 8.38
C VAL A 40 9.36 -7.75 7.21
N ASP A 41 10.30 -8.45 6.61
CA ASP A 41 11.17 -7.88 5.56
C ASP A 41 10.37 -7.42 4.34
N ALA A 42 9.27 -8.11 4.01
CA ALA A 42 8.38 -7.72 2.92
C ALA A 42 7.69 -6.35 3.12
N TYR A 43 7.66 -5.82 4.36
CA TYR A 43 7.07 -4.50 4.65
C TYR A 43 8.09 -3.38 4.75
N ARG A 44 9.35 -3.68 4.44
CA ARG A 44 10.46 -2.73 4.48
C ARG A 44 10.85 -2.28 3.08
N CYS A 45 11.15 -1.00 2.96
CA CYS A 45 11.83 -0.47 1.80
C CYS A 45 13.34 -0.80 1.91
N PRO A 46 13.96 -1.52 0.96
CA PRO A 46 15.38 -1.86 1.01
C PRO A 46 16.32 -0.64 0.94
N SER A 47 15.82 0.50 0.47
CA SER A 47 16.55 1.77 0.45
C SER A 47 16.39 2.58 1.73
N ASP A 48 15.45 2.19 2.61
CA ASP A 48 15.23 2.82 3.89
C ASP A 48 16.15 2.22 4.97
N THR A 49 16.55 3.03 5.94
CA THR A 49 17.40 2.59 7.06
C THR A 49 16.59 2.16 8.28
N ASN A 50 15.27 2.02 8.14
CA ASN A 50 14.37 1.71 9.23
C ASN A 50 14.56 0.27 9.73
N ASP A 51 15.02 0.14 10.97
CA ASP A 51 15.32 -1.11 11.65
C ASP A 51 14.18 -1.63 12.53
N GLY A 52 12.99 -1.00 12.49
CA GLY A 52 11.80 -1.40 13.24
C GLY A 52 10.77 -2.25 12.49
N ALA A 53 9.70 -2.60 13.20
CA ALA A 53 8.50 -3.31 12.70
C ALA A 53 7.45 -2.35 12.12
N THR A 54 7.90 -1.33 11.40
CA THR A 54 7.03 -0.33 10.77
C THR A 54 7.10 -0.46 9.25
N THR A 55 6.13 0.13 8.56
CA THR A 55 6.02 0.12 7.11
C THR A 55 5.65 1.49 6.59
N ARG A 56 5.99 1.71 5.32
CA ARG A 56 5.54 2.85 4.50
C ARG A 56 4.74 2.41 3.29
N TYR A 57 4.40 1.14 3.17
CA TYR A 57 3.57 0.65 2.06
C TYR A 57 2.12 0.81 2.44
N PHE A 58 1.38 1.61 1.68
CA PHE A 58 -0.02 1.94 1.92
C PHE A 58 -0.90 1.54 0.75
N ALA A 59 -2.07 0.98 1.03
CA ALA A 59 -3.13 0.99 0.04
C ALA A 59 -3.63 2.42 -0.18
N VAL A 60 -4.18 2.70 -1.36
CA VAL A 60 -4.88 3.97 -1.63
C VAL A 60 -6.38 3.69 -1.68
N ILE A 61 -7.12 4.30 -0.76
CA ILE A 61 -8.55 4.12 -0.58
C ILE A 61 -9.30 5.15 -1.43
N VAL A 62 -10.00 4.66 -2.44
CA VAL A 62 -10.91 5.43 -3.31
C VAL A 62 -12.15 4.59 -3.61
N GLY A 63 -13.31 5.24 -3.76
CA GLY A 63 -14.63 4.57 -3.74
C GLY A 63 -14.85 3.54 -4.86
N ASP A 64 -14.19 3.73 -5.99
CA ASP A 64 -14.18 2.89 -7.19
C ASP A 64 -12.83 2.20 -7.43
N GLY A 65 -11.93 2.24 -6.45
CA GLY A 65 -10.64 1.58 -6.49
C GLY A 65 -10.72 0.11 -6.04
N ILE A 66 -9.57 -0.54 -6.00
CA ILE A 66 -9.47 -1.93 -5.52
C ILE A 66 -9.63 -2.01 -4.00
N MET A 67 -9.01 -1.08 -3.27
CA MET A 67 -8.99 -1.08 -1.82
C MET A 67 -10.10 -0.15 -1.29
N THR A 68 -11.28 -0.69 -1.04
CA THR A 68 -12.46 0.09 -0.59
C THR A 68 -12.68 0.09 0.93
N GLY A 69 -11.69 -0.36 1.71
CA GLY A 69 -11.76 -0.49 3.17
C GLY A 69 -11.94 -1.93 3.62
N ASP A 70 -13.06 -2.25 4.27
CA ASP A 70 -13.31 -3.54 4.93
C ASP A 70 -13.87 -4.65 4.02
N VAL A 71 -14.28 -4.29 2.80
CA VAL A 71 -14.77 -5.23 1.79
C VAL A 71 -13.72 -5.44 0.71
N GLY A 72 -13.35 -6.70 0.49
CA GLY A 72 -12.46 -7.08 -0.60
C GLY A 72 -13.11 -6.90 -1.98
N THR A 73 -12.34 -6.38 -2.93
CA THR A 73 -12.76 -6.24 -4.32
C THR A 73 -12.48 -7.53 -5.09
N LYS A 74 -13.49 -8.00 -5.84
CA LYS A 74 -13.30 -9.14 -6.74
C LYS A 74 -12.60 -8.71 -8.01
N ALA A 75 -11.77 -9.59 -8.58
CA ALA A 75 -11.01 -9.32 -9.79
C ALA A 75 -11.89 -8.86 -10.98
N GLU A 76 -13.12 -9.37 -11.08
CA GLU A 76 -14.04 -9.00 -12.17
C GLU A 76 -14.54 -7.54 -12.11
N ARG A 77 -14.33 -6.83 -10.98
CA ARG A 77 -14.61 -5.39 -10.90
C ARG A 77 -13.48 -4.53 -11.47
N VAL A 78 -12.29 -5.07 -11.68
CA VAL A 78 -11.15 -4.33 -12.22
C VAL A 78 -11.23 -4.35 -13.74
N VAL A 79 -12.10 -3.52 -14.29
CA VAL A 79 -12.40 -3.46 -15.72
C VAL A 79 -11.51 -2.48 -16.49
N ASP A 80 -10.83 -1.57 -15.79
CA ASP A 80 -9.87 -0.62 -16.39
C ASP A 80 -8.50 -1.28 -16.70
N GLY A 81 -8.30 -2.52 -16.23
CA GLY A 81 -7.09 -3.32 -16.45
C GLY A 81 -6.23 -3.45 -15.20
N MET A 82 -5.80 -4.67 -14.87
CA MET A 82 -4.98 -4.93 -13.68
C MET A 82 -3.59 -4.25 -13.76
N ASP A 83 -3.08 -4.09 -14.97
CA ASP A 83 -1.84 -3.41 -15.33
C ASP A 83 -1.97 -1.87 -15.34
N ASN A 84 -3.19 -1.35 -15.26
CA ASN A 84 -3.49 0.08 -15.21
C ASN A 84 -3.94 0.58 -13.83
N THR A 85 -4.20 -0.30 -12.87
CA THR A 85 -4.70 0.06 -11.55
C THR A 85 -3.64 -0.10 -10.46
N ILE A 86 -3.29 1.00 -9.77
CA ILE A 86 -2.43 1.06 -8.59
C ILE A 86 -3.18 0.49 -7.37
N VAL A 87 -2.49 -0.31 -6.57
CA VAL A 87 -3.01 -0.87 -5.31
C VAL A 87 -2.24 -0.37 -4.11
N VAL A 88 -0.91 -0.47 -4.15
CA VAL A 88 -0.04 -0.13 -3.01
C VAL A 88 0.97 0.92 -3.44
N VAL A 89 1.19 1.92 -2.60
CA VAL A 89 2.15 2.99 -2.83
C VAL A 89 3.09 3.10 -1.64
N GLU A 90 4.34 3.48 -1.88
CA GLU A 90 5.21 3.92 -0.79
C GLU A 90 4.82 5.35 -0.37
N GLY A 91 4.64 5.56 0.92
CA GLY A 91 4.33 6.85 1.52
C GLY A 91 5.54 7.48 2.23
N PRO A 92 5.39 8.74 2.67
CA PRO A 92 6.45 9.49 3.34
C PRO A 92 7.02 8.81 4.60
N PRO A 93 8.28 9.11 4.99
CA PRO A 93 8.84 8.71 6.29
C PRO A 93 7.97 9.14 7.49
N GLU A 94 7.37 10.33 7.46
CA GLU A 94 6.53 10.83 8.56
C GLU A 94 5.20 10.10 8.73
N LYS A 95 4.78 9.31 7.73
CA LYS A 95 3.59 8.46 7.78
C LYS A 95 3.89 7.04 8.24
N ALA A 96 5.16 6.69 8.46
CA ALA A 96 5.55 5.34 8.86
C ALA A 96 4.76 4.87 10.10
N THR A 97 4.16 3.69 9.99
CA THR A 97 3.34 3.12 11.07
C THR A 97 3.55 1.61 11.21
N SER A 98 3.00 1.00 12.26
CA SER A 98 3.00 -0.46 12.42
C SER A 98 2.29 -1.12 11.24
N TRP A 99 2.89 -2.18 10.69
CA TRP A 99 2.25 -2.94 9.61
C TRP A 99 0.91 -3.57 10.03
N ALA A 100 0.70 -3.79 11.34
CA ALA A 100 -0.54 -4.33 11.88
C ALA A 100 -1.68 -3.30 12.00
N GLU A 101 -1.36 -2.00 11.93
CA GLU A 101 -2.37 -0.95 11.98
C GLU A 101 -3.15 -0.90 10.66
N PRO A 102 -4.51 -0.94 10.68
CA PRO A 102 -5.34 -0.80 9.49
C PRO A 102 -5.45 0.67 9.07
N LEU A 103 -4.31 1.30 8.83
CA LEU A 103 -4.19 2.68 8.36
C LEU A 103 -3.64 2.68 6.93
N ASP A 104 -4.34 3.36 6.04
CA ASP A 104 -4.04 3.49 4.61
C ASP A 104 -4.30 4.93 4.15
N LEU A 105 -3.92 5.27 2.91
CA LEU A 105 -3.99 6.63 2.39
C LEU A 105 -5.31 6.88 1.68
N THR A 106 -5.83 8.10 1.78
CA THR A 106 -6.85 8.60 0.85
C THR A 106 -6.22 8.99 -0.49
N ALA A 107 -7.04 9.06 -1.55
CA ALA A 107 -6.59 9.56 -2.86
C ALA A 107 -5.99 10.98 -2.75
N ASP A 108 -6.60 11.87 -1.96
CA ASP A 108 -6.11 13.24 -1.77
C ASP A 108 -4.74 13.27 -1.08
N GLU A 109 -4.52 12.43 -0.06
CA GLU A 109 -3.21 12.31 0.59
C GLU A 109 -2.15 11.81 -0.38
N PHE A 110 -2.46 10.78 -1.17
CA PHE A 110 -1.53 10.25 -2.19
C PHE A 110 -1.22 11.31 -3.26
N LEU A 111 -2.23 11.99 -3.80
CA LEU A 111 -2.05 13.01 -4.84
C LEU A 111 -1.39 14.29 -4.30
N ALA A 112 -1.38 14.51 -2.99
CA ALA A 112 -0.71 15.63 -2.34
C ALA A 112 0.80 15.39 -2.14
N PHE A 113 1.29 14.16 -2.31
CA PHE A 113 2.69 13.82 -2.19
C PHE A 113 3.56 14.64 -3.16
N ASP A 114 4.51 15.38 -2.60
CA ASP A 114 5.61 16.00 -3.36
C ASP A 114 6.77 15.01 -3.40
N SER A 115 6.93 14.29 -4.52
CA SER A 115 7.94 13.23 -4.65
C SER A 115 9.39 13.72 -4.55
N GLU A 116 9.64 15.03 -4.41
CA GLU A 116 10.98 15.60 -4.24
C GLU A 116 11.36 15.88 -2.78
N THR A 117 10.40 15.91 -1.85
CA THR A 117 10.72 16.00 -0.41
C THR A 117 10.88 14.60 0.17
N GLU A 118 11.93 13.88 -0.22
CA GLU A 118 12.38 12.59 0.36
C GLU A 118 11.26 11.67 0.90
N LEU A 119 10.17 11.50 0.13
CA LEU A 119 9.05 10.62 0.50
C LEU A 119 9.43 9.15 0.44
N SER A 120 10.56 8.88 -0.21
CA SER A 120 11.28 7.63 -0.22
C SER A 120 12.76 8.00 -0.32
N HIS A 121 13.66 7.16 0.19
CA HIS A 121 15.10 7.33 -0.06
C HIS A 121 15.46 7.14 -1.56
N HIS A 122 14.46 6.97 -2.44
CA HIS A 122 14.61 6.91 -3.88
C HIS A 122 14.74 8.31 -4.48
N VAL A 123 15.83 8.52 -5.22
CA VAL A 123 16.07 9.76 -5.96
C VAL A 123 15.04 9.88 -7.09
N GLY A 124 14.28 10.97 -7.11
CA GLY A 124 13.49 11.41 -8.27
C GLY A 124 12.05 10.89 -8.37
N GLY A 125 11.56 10.11 -7.40
CA GLY A 125 10.20 9.55 -7.47
C GLY A 125 9.91 8.45 -6.46
N THR A 126 8.83 7.73 -6.70
CA THR A 126 8.28 6.73 -5.77
C THR A 126 7.75 5.52 -6.53
N HIS A 127 7.90 4.33 -5.91
CA HIS A 127 7.37 3.09 -6.46
C HIS A 127 5.90 2.89 -6.08
N ALA A 128 5.13 2.34 -7.02
CA ALA A 128 3.78 1.84 -6.78
C ALA A 128 3.64 0.43 -7.34
N ALA A 129 2.92 -0.43 -6.61
CA ALA A 129 2.54 -1.75 -7.06
C ALA A 129 1.16 -1.69 -7.73
N MET A 130 1.10 -2.28 -8.92
CA MET A 130 -0.10 -2.44 -9.73
C MET A 130 -0.88 -3.69 -9.32
N ALA A 131 -2.13 -3.80 -9.74
CA ALA A 131 -3.00 -4.93 -9.40
C ALA A 131 -2.57 -6.25 -10.04
N ASP A 132 -1.81 -6.20 -11.14
CA ASP A 132 -1.18 -7.39 -11.76
C ASP A 132 0.14 -7.80 -11.09
N GLY A 133 0.60 -7.05 -10.08
CA GLY A 133 1.86 -7.27 -9.37
C GLY A 133 3.09 -6.63 -10.03
N SER A 134 2.92 -5.93 -11.15
CA SER A 134 3.99 -5.10 -11.72
C SER A 134 4.26 -3.88 -10.85
N ILE A 135 5.47 -3.32 -10.96
CA ILE A 135 5.89 -2.12 -10.23
C ILE A 135 6.13 -0.99 -11.23
N ILE A 136 5.53 0.16 -10.97
CA ILE A 136 5.81 1.39 -11.71
C ILE A 136 6.58 2.37 -10.83
N PHE A 137 7.27 3.32 -11.47
CA PHE A 137 7.94 4.44 -10.81
C PHE A 137 7.36 5.74 -11.36
N PHE A 138 6.85 6.61 -10.48
CA PHE A 138 6.31 7.90 -10.86
C PHE A 138 7.06 9.03 -10.16
N THR A 139 7.02 10.22 -10.76
CA THR A 139 7.74 11.41 -10.29
C THR A 139 6.76 12.55 -10.02
N ARG A 140 7.23 13.65 -9.45
CA ARG A 140 6.45 14.88 -9.24
C ARG A 140 5.88 15.44 -10.54
N SER A 141 6.57 15.20 -11.67
CA SER A 141 6.10 15.66 -12.98
C SER A 141 5.05 14.75 -13.61
N THR A 142 4.79 13.56 -13.03
CA THR A 142 3.69 12.70 -13.49
C THR A 142 2.37 13.44 -13.31
N ASP A 143 1.53 13.44 -14.36
CA ASP A 143 0.24 14.12 -14.33
C ASP A 143 -0.64 13.52 -13.22
N LYS A 144 -1.12 14.38 -12.31
CA LYS A 144 -2.04 13.96 -11.23
C LYS A 144 -3.34 13.38 -11.78
N LYS A 145 -3.77 13.78 -12.98
CA LYS A 145 -4.93 13.16 -13.64
C LYS A 145 -4.65 11.73 -14.05
N LEU A 146 -3.44 11.46 -14.55
CA LEU A 146 -3.02 10.09 -14.85
C LEU A 146 -2.96 9.26 -13.57
N LEU A 147 -2.30 9.78 -12.52
CA LEU A 147 -2.27 9.08 -11.23
C LEU A 147 -3.67 8.82 -10.67
N SER A 148 -4.57 9.81 -10.76
CA SER A 148 -5.97 9.65 -10.31
C SER A 148 -6.71 8.58 -11.12
N ALA A 149 -6.54 8.53 -12.43
CA ALA A 149 -7.12 7.48 -13.28
C ALA A 149 -6.58 6.10 -12.93
N MET A 150 -5.29 6.01 -12.56
CA MET A 150 -4.69 4.75 -12.14
C MET A 150 -5.15 4.29 -10.76
N LEU A 151 -5.84 5.10 -9.95
CA LEU A 151 -6.40 4.65 -8.67
C LEU A 151 -7.74 3.92 -8.82
N THR A 152 -8.43 4.07 -9.95
CA THR A 152 -9.76 3.51 -10.17
C THR A 152 -9.67 2.12 -10.80
N ALA A 153 -10.58 1.25 -10.39
CA ALA A 153 -10.74 -0.09 -10.96
C ALA A 153 -11.78 -0.11 -12.09
N SER A 154 -12.67 0.88 -12.13
CA SER A 154 -13.83 0.94 -13.05
C SER A 154 -14.28 2.36 -13.39
N GLY A 155 -13.36 3.33 -13.45
CA GLY A 155 -13.64 4.72 -13.80
C GLY A 155 -13.71 4.96 -15.32
N GLY A 156 -12.98 4.15 -16.10
CA GLY A 156 -12.98 4.20 -17.58
C GLY A 156 -12.21 5.37 -18.17
N GLU A 157 -11.42 6.10 -17.37
CA GLU A 157 -10.51 7.12 -17.84
C GLU A 157 -9.38 6.54 -18.69
N PRO A 158 -8.90 7.26 -19.71
CA PRO A 158 -7.75 6.82 -20.48
C PRO A 158 -6.49 6.84 -19.61
N VAL A 159 -5.85 5.68 -19.50
CA VAL A 159 -4.51 5.53 -18.93
C VAL A 159 -3.54 5.42 -20.10
N ASP A 160 -2.87 6.53 -20.44
CA ASP A 160 -1.73 6.53 -21.36
C ASP A 160 -0.47 6.69 -20.52
N THR A 161 0.15 5.55 -20.25
CA THR A 161 1.30 5.46 -19.38
C THR A 161 2.55 6.07 -20.00
N GLY A 162 2.70 6.03 -21.34
CA GLY A 162 3.80 6.69 -22.06
C GLY A 162 5.23 6.41 -21.58
N TRP A 163 5.43 5.41 -20.71
CA TRP A 163 6.73 5.06 -20.13
C TRP A 163 7.65 4.38 -21.16
#